data_AF-A0A930QAB3-F1
#
_entry.id   AF-A0A930QAB3-F1
#
_cell.length_a   1.000
_cell.length_b   1.000
_cell.length_c   1.000
_cell.angle_alpha   90.00
_cell.angle_beta   90.00
_cell.angle_gamma   90.00
#
_symmetry.space_group_name_H-M   'P 1'
#
loop_
_entity.id
_entity.type
_entity.pdbx_description
1 polymer ?
#
loop_
_entity_poly.entity_id
_entity_poly.type
_entity_poly.pdbx_seq_one_letter_code
_entity_poly.pdbx_strand_id
1 'polypeptide(L)'
;MFFSSHKDAEAQISTSSPGHGDAKALEKYLHDLIDGGLTTPAPTIRSPELQNITRLIAQFAQKQRETLTELSLDINKSVAETVHASVQLNELARENRAVETNVKELVDVVSSMANDIVHLAEVVSETADQTGAGKESMDLTQTRIHEVAKETDAAQSGLTEMTQDVESLHERTASIDNLVVTVNSIAEQTNLLALNASIEAARAGEHGRGFAVVADEVRKLAEQSKNSVDEIRDQLTKIRTGVEQITGAFQHMDNSFRANVDAVEQASDETGKLTSVFDTINHTIDDLAPLAQRQSASFQEMNATLQSTVGDVVKMTEGSRTCNYSIYDSTRKVNDVRMKIGGLKLGFGPKEMIDFAKTDHMVWGMKIHQLIWGNIDLKAADVENHAICRLGKWYFSEGKEKYGHMPEFEKLGVAHEKFHKLCAATITAYYNHKTAEVDQNLPEIQRISDEVIGYLDAIKKKI
;
A
#
# COMPACT_ATOMS: atom_id res chain seq x y z
N MET A 1 17.13 113.87 18.09
CA MET A 1 17.86 114.03 16.81
C MET A 1 16.97 113.42 15.73
N PHE A 2 16.05 114.19 15.14
CA PHE A 2 16.20 115.14 14.02
C PHE A 2 16.08 114.46 12.62
N PHE A 3 14.90 114.69 12.00
CA PHE A 3 14.51 114.83 10.58
C PHE A 3 14.63 113.63 9.61
N SER A 4 13.70 113.34 8.68
CA SER A 4 12.68 114.18 8.03
C SER A 4 11.58 113.35 7.32
N SER A 5 10.32 113.85 7.39
CA SER A 5 9.29 113.95 6.33
C SER A 5 8.74 112.67 5.64
N HIS A 6 7.44 112.37 5.53
CA HIS A 6 6.20 113.15 5.68
C HIS A 6 5.08 112.25 6.27
N LYS A 7 4.39 112.76 7.29
CA LYS A 7 2.98 112.46 7.55
C LYS A 7 2.16 113.12 6.43
N ASP A 8 1.22 112.39 5.83
CA ASP A 8 -0.20 112.74 5.79
C ASP A 8 -1.00 111.63 5.10
N ALA A 9 -2.25 111.46 5.55
CA ALA A 9 -3.28 110.52 5.10
C ALA A 9 -3.38 109.15 5.80
N GLU A 10 -3.54 109.15 7.13
CA GLU A 10 -4.58 108.30 7.74
C GLU A 10 -5.92 109.03 7.61
N ALA A 11 -6.82 108.53 6.77
CA ALA A 11 -8.26 108.49 7.04
C ALA A 11 -9.02 107.93 5.82
N GLN A 12 -9.91 106.99 6.09
CA GLN A 12 -11.04 106.55 5.25
C GLN A 12 -10.70 105.77 3.96
N ILE A 13 -10.72 104.43 4.03
CA ILE A 13 -11.62 103.59 3.19
C ILE A 13 -11.98 102.32 3.98
N SER A 14 -12.94 102.45 4.90
CA SER A 14 -13.78 101.35 5.35
C SER A 14 -14.87 101.14 4.27
N THR A 15 -14.54 100.43 3.20
CA THR A 15 -15.54 99.76 2.36
C THR A 15 -14.96 98.43 1.88
N SER A 16 -15.31 97.33 2.56
CA SER A 16 -15.09 96.00 2.03
C SER A 16 -15.92 95.87 0.75
N SER A 17 -15.27 96.00 -0.41
CA SER A 17 -15.90 95.68 -1.69
C SER A 17 -16.47 94.25 -1.62
N PRO A 18 -17.70 94.00 -2.11
CA PRO A 18 -18.33 92.67 -2.11
C PRO A 18 -17.42 91.56 -2.65
N GLY A 19 -16.51 91.88 -3.59
CA GLY A 19 -15.57 90.93 -4.18
C GLY A 19 -14.47 90.42 -3.25
N HIS A 20 -14.11 91.14 -2.18
CA HIS A 20 -13.01 90.72 -1.29
C HIS A 20 -13.44 89.63 -0.29
N GLY A 21 -14.73 89.59 0.08
CA GLY A 21 -15.30 88.52 0.91
C GLY A 21 -15.53 87.24 0.12
N ASP A 22 -16.00 87.38 -1.13
CA ASP A 22 -16.23 86.26 -2.05
C ASP A 22 -14.92 85.52 -2.41
N ALA A 23 -13.84 86.26 -2.65
CA ALA A 23 -12.52 85.67 -2.94
C ALA A 23 -11.99 84.84 -1.75
N LYS A 24 -12.10 85.34 -0.51
CA LYS A 24 -11.69 84.60 0.70
C LYS A 24 -12.54 83.35 0.95
N ALA A 25 -13.83 83.40 0.64
CA ALA A 25 -14.71 82.25 0.77
C ALA A 25 -14.33 81.15 -0.24
N LEU A 26 -14.01 81.53 -1.48
CA LEU A 26 -13.53 80.60 -2.49
C LEU A 26 -12.14 80.03 -2.16
N GLU A 27 -11.23 80.86 -1.63
CA GLU A 27 -9.90 80.43 -1.15
C GLU A 27 -10.02 79.39 -0.03
N LYS A 28 -10.89 79.63 0.96
CA LYS A 28 -11.17 78.66 2.03
C LYS A 28 -11.74 77.36 1.47
N TYR A 29 -12.67 77.43 0.53
CA TYR A 29 -13.25 76.25 -0.12
C TYR A 29 -12.18 75.44 -0.88
N LEU A 30 -11.27 76.11 -1.58
CA LEU A 30 -10.14 75.46 -2.26
C LEU A 30 -9.17 74.81 -1.26
N HIS A 31 -8.87 75.46 -0.13
CA HIS A 31 -8.09 74.83 0.94
C HIS A 31 -8.76 73.57 1.47
N ASP A 32 -10.07 73.62 1.75
CA ASP A 32 -10.82 72.45 2.19
C ASP A 32 -10.77 71.31 1.15
N LEU A 33 -10.84 71.61 -0.15
CA LEU A 33 -10.72 70.61 -1.22
C LEU A 33 -9.30 70.03 -1.32
N ILE A 34 -8.27 70.85 -1.18
CA ILE A 34 -6.86 70.42 -1.17
C ILE A 34 -6.58 69.50 0.03
N ASP A 35 -7.20 69.77 1.18
CA ASP A 35 -7.13 68.95 2.39
C ASP A 35 -8.04 67.70 2.31
N GLY A 36 -8.65 67.41 1.16
CA GLY A 36 -9.46 66.20 0.92
C GLY A 36 -10.93 66.31 1.31
N GLY A 37 -11.41 67.51 1.62
CA GLY A 37 -12.80 67.86 1.92
C GLY A 37 -13.73 67.88 0.71
N LEU A 38 -13.77 66.80 -0.08
CA LEU A 38 -14.55 66.73 -1.33
C LEU A 38 -16.09 66.71 -1.12
N THR A 39 -16.54 66.62 0.13
CA THR A 39 -17.95 66.74 0.53
C THR A 39 -18.34 68.14 1.00
N THR A 40 -17.38 69.07 1.10
CA THR A 40 -17.64 70.45 1.51
C THR A 40 -18.56 71.13 0.49
N PRO A 41 -19.69 71.74 0.92
CA PRO A 41 -20.58 72.45 0.01
C PRO A 41 -19.90 73.71 -0.53
N ALA A 42 -20.09 73.97 -1.82
CA ALA A 42 -19.55 75.18 -2.45
C ALA A 42 -20.15 76.45 -1.81
N PRO A 43 -19.33 77.48 -1.52
CA PRO A 43 -19.81 78.70 -0.88
C PRO A 43 -20.74 79.49 -1.82
N THR A 44 -21.69 80.22 -1.23
CA THR A 44 -22.53 81.15 -1.98
C THR A 44 -21.75 82.43 -2.29
N ILE A 45 -21.51 82.69 -3.57
CA ILE A 45 -20.72 83.83 -4.07
C ILE A 45 -21.65 84.89 -4.66
N ARG A 46 -21.40 86.18 -4.42
CA ARG A 46 -22.23 87.29 -4.91
C ARG A 46 -21.74 87.86 -6.25
N SER A 47 -20.43 87.86 -6.51
CA SER A 47 -19.82 88.27 -7.78
C SER A 47 -20.17 87.29 -8.92
N PRO A 48 -20.74 87.77 -10.04
CA PRO A 48 -21.07 86.92 -11.20
C PRO A 48 -19.86 86.19 -11.81
N GLU A 49 -18.69 86.85 -11.83
CA GLU A 49 -17.45 86.29 -12.40
C GLU A 49 -16.94 85.13 -11.55
N LEU A 50 -16.97 85.27 -10.22
CA LEU A 50 -16.54 84.24 -9.27
C LEU A 50 -17.58 83.12 -9.10
N GLN A 51 -18.86 83.36 -9.38
CA GLN A 51 -19.90 82.33 -9.37
C GLN A 51 -19.62 81.22 -10.40
N ASN A 52 -19.25 81.59 -11.63
CA ASN A 52 -18.98 80.59 -12.67
C ASN A 52 -17.74 79.74 -12.33
N ILE A 53 -16.69 80.36 -11.79
CA ILE A 53 -15.48 79.66 -11.32
C ILE A 53 -15.82 78.70 -10.18
N THR A 54 -16.60 79.16 -9.19
CA THR A 54 -17.05 78.34 -8.06
C THR A 54 -17.87 77.14 -8.53
N ARG A 55 -18.74 77.31 -9.53
CA ARG A 55 -19.51 76.22 -10.16
C ARG A 55 -18.60 75.19 -10.84
N LEU A 56 -17.60 75.62 -11.61
CA LEU A 56 -16.66 74.71 -12.27
C LEU A 56 -15.80 73.95 -11.26
N ILE A 57 -15.32 74.61 -10.20
CA ILE A 57 -14.57 73.96 -9.12
C ILE A 57 -15.46 72.95 -8.38
N ALA A 58 -16.72 73.28 -8.11
CA ALA A 58 -17.67 72.35 -7.50
C ALA A 58 -17.94 71.12 -8.38
N GLN A 59 -18.12 71.32 -9.70
CA GLN A 59 -18.26 70.21 -10.65
C GLN A 59 -16.99 69.34 -10.72
N PHE A 60 -15.81 69.95 -10.70
CA PHE A 60 -14.54 69.23 -10.65
C PHE A 60 -14.41 68.42 -9.34
N ALA A 61 -14.69 69.03 -8.19
CA ALA A 61 -14.67 68.38 -6.90
C ALA A 61 -15.65 67.19 -6.84
N GLN A 62 -16.87 67.36 -7.39
CA GLN A 62 -17.85 66.28 -7.48
C GLN A 62 -17.34 65.11 -8.35
N LYS A 63 -16.83 65.39 -9.56
CA LYS A 63 -16.31 64.36 -10.45
C LYS A 63 -15.11 63.62 -9.85
N GLN A 64 -14.23 64.34 -9.15
CA GLN A 64 -13.11 63.75 -8.42
C GLN A 64 -13.60 62.88 -7.26
N ARG A 65 -14.62 63.31 -6.51
CA ARG A 65 -15.24 62.51 -5.46
C ARG A 65 -15.81 61.20 -6.00
N GLU A 66 -16.57 61.27 -7.09
CA GLU A 66 -17.18 60.09 -7.74
C GLU A 66 -16.10 59.09 -8.16
N THR A 67 -15.06 59.56 -8.88
CA THR A 67 -13.93 58.74 -9.32
C THR A 67 -13.17 58.09 -8.14
N LEU A 68 -12.89 58.86 -7.09
CA LEU A 68 -12.17 58.35 -5.91
C LEU A 68 -13.02 57.39 -5.07
N THR A 69 -14.35 57.57 -5.06
CA THR A 69 -15.29 56.66 -4.39
C THR A 69 -15.30 55.31 -5.10
N GLU A 70 -15.49 55.31 -6.43
CA GLU A 70 -15.44 54.10 -7.25
C GLU A 70 -14.09 53.37 -7.09
N LEU A 71 -12.99 54.11 -7.23
CA LEU A 71 -11.64 53.56 -7.04
C LEU A 71 -11.43 52.97 -5.63
N SER A 72 -11.97 53.60 -4.59
CA SER A 72 -11.85 53.09 -3.21
C SER A 72 -12.58 51.77 -3.02
N LEU A 73 -13.77 51.63 -3.62
CA LEU A 73 -14.58 50.41 -3.57
C LEU A 73 -13.90 49.28 -4.36
N ASP A 74 -13.40 49.57 -5.56
CA ASP A 74 -12.68 48.59 -6.39
C ASP A 74 -11.40 48.11 -5.72
N ILE A 75 -10.61 49.04 -5.16
CA ILE A 75 -9.40 48.69 -4.41
C ILE A 75 -9.77 47.85 -3.16
N ASN A 76 -10.84 48.20 -2.44
CA ASN A 76 -11.27 47.42 -1.28
C ASN A 76 -11.65 45.99 -1.64
N LYS A 77 -12.35 45.82 -2.76
CA LYS A 77 -12.70 44.50 -3.29
C LYS A 77 -11.44 43.72 -3.70
N SER A 78 -10.51 44.37 -4.42
CA SER A 78 -9.24 43.76 -4.83
C SER A 78 -8.41 43.28 -3.64
N VAL A 79 -8.31 44.09 -2.57
CA VAL A 79 -7.63 43.69 -1.32
C VAL A 79 -8.31 42.48 -0.66
N ALA A 80 -9.64 42.41 -0.65
CA ALA A 80 -10.36 41.26 -0.11
C ALA A 80 -10.10 39.99 -0.94
N GLU A 81 -10.11 40.09 -2.27
CA GLU A 81 -9.81 38.99 -3.19
C GLU A 81 -8.37 38.47 -3.02
N THR A 82 -7.38 39.36 -2.85
CA THR A 82 -5.98 38.94 -2.64
C THR A 82 -5.76 38.28 -1.29
N VAL A 83 -6.45 38.73 -0.23
CA VAL A 83 -6.40 38.02 1.07
C VAL A 83 -7.01 36.62 0.94
N HIS A 84 -8.14 36.47 0.24
CA HIS A 84 -8.73 35.15 0.00
C HIS A 84 -7.78 34.21 -0.75
N ALA A 85 -7.11 34.69 -1.81
CA ALA A 85 -6.10 33.92 -2.53
C ALA A 85 -4.94 33.48 -1.63
N SER A 86 -4.53 34.32 -0.67
CA SER A 86 -3.53 33.95 0.33
C SER A 86 -4.00 32.84 1.27
N VAL A 87 -5.25 32.88 1.74
CA VAL A 87 -5.84 31.78 2.54
C VAL A 87 -5.81 30.46 1.77
N GLN A 88 -6.18 30.46 0.48
CA GLN A 88 -6.13 29.27 -0.36
C GLN A 88 -4.69 28.72 -0.53
N LEU A 89 -3.68 29.58 -0.64
CA LEU A 89 -2.28 29.15 -0.71
C LEU A 89 -1.77 28.59 0.63
N ASN A 90 -2.28 29.06 1.76
CA ASN A 90 -1.96 28.48 3.07
C ASN A 90 -2.50 27.05 3.16
N GLU A 91 -3.72 26.84 2.68
CA GLU A 91 -4.35 25.51 2.65
C GLU A 91 -3.59 24.57 1.71
N LEU A 92 -3.25 25.02 0.50
CA LEU A 92 -2.45 24.24 -0.43
C LEU A 92 -1.08 23.83 0.16
N ALA A 93 -0.42 24.73 0.90
CA ALA A 93 0.83 24.41 1.58
C ALA A 93 0.65 23.35 2.68
N ARG A 94 -0.51 23.31 3.35
CA ARG A 94 -0.86 22.28 4.33
C ARG A 94 -1.13 20.93 3.65
N GLU A 95 -1.90 20.93 2.57
CA GLU A 95 -2.17 19.73 1.76
C GLU A 95 -0.87 19.13 1.21
N ASN A 96 0.05 19.96 0.70
CA ASN A 96 1.35 19.49 0.22
C ASN A 96 2.17 18.78 1.31
N ARG A 97 2.15 19.24 2.56
CA ARG A 97 2.84 18.54 3.67
C ARG A 97 2.23 17.17 3.97
N ALA A 98 0.92 17.05 3.86
CA ALA A 98 0.25 15.75 4.01
C ALA A 98 0.65 14.80 2.87
N VAL A 99 0.68 15.29 1.63
CA VAL A 99 1.18 14.54 0.47
C VAL A 99 2.64 14.12 0.67
N GLU A 100 3.51 15.01 1.16
CA GLU A 100 4.92 14.70 1.44
C GLU A 100 5.05 13.52 2.43
N THR A 101 4.22 13.51 3.47
CA THR A 101 4.21 12.43 4.47
C THR A 101 3.76 11.11 3.84
N ASN A 102 2.66 11.12 3.10
CA ASN A 102 2.15 9.93 2.42
C ASN A 102 3.15 9.37 1.41
N VAL A 103 3.85 10.23 0.66
CA VAL A 103 4.87 9.79 -0.30
C VAL A 103 6.08 9.18 0.41
N LYS A 104 6.49 9.70 1.58
CA LYS A 104 7.55 9.07 2.38
C LYS A 104 7.16 7.66 2.85
N GLU A 105 5.93 7.49 3.33
CA GLU A 105 5.42 6.16 3.69
C GLU A 105 5.42 5.20 2.49
N LEU A 106 5.07 5.68 1.30
CA LEU A 106 5.16 4.89 0.07
C LEU A 106 6.60 4.49 -0.28
N VAL A 107 7.59 5.35 -0.04
CA VAL A 107 9.01 5.01 -0.25
C VAL A 107 9.41 3.83 0.63
N ASP A 108 9.01 3.82 1.90
CA ASP A 108 9.32 2.74 2.83
C ASP A 108 8.68 1.42 2.38
N VAL A 109 7.42 1.46 1.94
CA VAL A 109 6.71 0.29 1.38
C VAL A 109 7.44 -0.26 0.15
N VAL A 110 7.81 0.60 -0.80
CA VAL A 110 8.53 0.18 -2.02
C VAL A 110 9.90 -0.40 -1.68
N SER A 111 10.60 0.17 -0.70
CA SER A 111 11.87 -0.39 -0.24
C SER A 111 11.70 -1.78 0.38
N SER A 112 10.63 -2.01 1.14
CA SER A 112 10.32 -3.34 1.68
C SER A 112 10.04 -4.35 0.56
N MET A 113 9.20 -3.96 -0.42
CA MET A 113 8.87 -4.83 -1.55
C MET A 113 10.10 -5.15 -2.41
N ALA A 114 11.04 -4.19 -2.54
CA ALA A 114 12.32 -4.42 -3.20
C ALA A 114 13.22 -5.40 -2.43
N ASN A 115 13.10 -5.51 -1.10
CA ASN A 115 13.79 -6.56 -0.35
C ASN A 115 13.10 -7.92 -0.53
N ASP A 116 11.77 -7.95 -0.53
CA ASP A 116 10.99 -9.17 -0.74
C ASP A 116 11.29 -9.80 -2.11
N ILE A 117 11.57 -9.00 -3.15
CA ILE A 117 11.94 -9.53 -4.47
C ILE A 117 13.33 -10.18 -4.48
N VAL A 118 14.25 -9.70 -3.65
CA VAL A 118 15.58 -10.32 -3.47
C VAL A 118 15.43 -11.68 -2.81
N HIS A 119 14.63 -11.76 -1.73
CA HIS A 119 14.30 -13.02 -1.09
C HIS A 119 13.54 -13.98 -2.03
N LEU A 120 12.63 -13.48 -2.86
CA LEU A 120 11.94 -14.32 -3.84
C LEU A 120 12.94 -14.95 -4.83
N ALA A 121 13.92 -14.17 -5.32
CA ALA A 121 14.94 -14.68 -6.22
C ALA A 121 15.80 -15.79 -5.57
N GLU A 122 16.14 -15.63 -4.29
CA GLU A 122 16.85 -16.65 -3.50
C GLU A 122 16.03 -17.94 -3.37
N VAL A 123 14.77 -17.84 -2.97
CA VAL A 123 13.86 -19.00 -2.84
C VAL A 123 13.65 -19.70 -4.18
N VAL A 124 13.53 -18.97 -5.28
CA VAL A 124 13.42 -19.54 -6.62
C VAL A 124 14.69 -20.33 -6.99
N SER A 125 15.87 -19.81 -6.68
CA SER A 125 17.15 -20.50 -6.91
C SER A 125 17.26 -21.77 -6.07
N GLU A 126 16.94 -21.70 -4.78
CA GLU A 126 16.97 -22.88 -3.89
C GLU A 126 15.98 -23.96 -4.36
N THR A 127 14.78 -23.55 -4.77
CA THR A 127 13.77 -24.46 -5.32
C THR A 127 14.29 -25.12 -6.61
N ALA A 128 15.04 -24.41 -7.45
CA ALA A 128 15.63 -24.95 -8.67
C ALA A 128 16.66 -26.04 -8.37
N ASP A 129 17.57 -25.78 -7.44
CA ASP A 129 18.59 -26.75 -7.03
C ASP A 129 17.94 -28.02 -6.45
N GLN A 130 16.93 -27.84 -5.59
CA GLN A 130 16.23 -28.97 -4.97
C GLN A 130 15.39 -29.78 -5.96
N THR A 131 14.78 -29.11 -6.94
CA THR A 131 14.05 -29.74 -8.05
C THR A 131 15.00 -30.54 -8.95
N GLY A 132 16.18 -29.98 -9.24
CA GLY A 132 17.25 -30.66 -9.98
C GLY A 132 17.73 -31.94 -9.28
N ALA A 133 18.06 -31.85 -8.00
CA ALA A 133 18.47 -32.99 -7.19
C ALA A 133 17.35 -34.05 -7.07
N GLY A 134 16.10 -33.60 -6.92
CA GLY A 134 14.93 -34.48 -6.89
C GLY A 134 14.75 -35.26 -8.19
N LYS A 135 14.90 -34.59 -9.34
CA LYS A 135 14.83 -35.21 -10.66
C LYS A 135 15.94 -36.25 -10.87
N GLU A 136 17.18 -35.93 -10.52
CA GLU A 136 18.29 -36.90 -10.60
C GLU A 136 18.02 -38.15 -9.74
N SER A 137 17.48 -37.96 -8.54
CA SER A 137 17.08 -39.08 -7.68
C SER A 137 15.96 -39.94 -8.30
N MET A 138 15.03 -39.34 -9.04
CA MET A 138 13.97 -40.08 -9.75
C MET A 138 14.52 -40.85 -10.95
N ASP A 139 15.44 -40.27 -11.71
CA ASP A 139 16.10 -40.97 -12.83
C ASP A 139 16.89 -42.20 -12.34
N LEU A 140 17.58 -42.06 -11.20
CA LEU A 140 18.25 -43.18 -10.54
C LEU A 140 17.25 -44.24 -10.04
N THR A 141 16.12 -43.80 -9.48
CA THR A 141 15.06 -44.70 -9.00
C THR A 141 14.45 -45.49 -10.15
N GLN A 142 14.17 -44.83 -11.28
CA GLN A 142 13.67 -45.47 -12.50
C GLN A 142 14.64 -46.52 -13.04
N THR A 143 15.95 -46.21 -13.02
CA THR A 143 17.00 -47.16 -13.42
C THR A 143 16.99 -48.40 -12.51
N ARG A 144 16.90 -48.21 -11.19
CA ARG A 144 16.83 -49.32 -10.22
C ARG A 144 15.57 -50.16 -10.36
N ILE A 145 14.42 -49.54 -10.64
CA ILE A 145 13.15 -50.25 -10.91
C ILE A 145 13.32 -51.16 -12.13
N HIS A 146 13.95 -50.66 -13.19
CA HIS A 146 14.23 -51.45 -14.39
C HIS A 146 15.21 -52.63 -14.12
N GLU A 147 16.21 -52.44 -13.25
CA GLU A 147 17.09 -53.51 -12.80
C GLU A 147 16.32 -54.60 -12.04
N VAL A 148 15.47 -54.21 -11.07
CA VAL A 148 14.64 -55.14 -10.30
C VAL A 148 13.65 -55.88 -11.20
N ALA A 149 13.06 -55.21 -12.19
CA ALA A 149 12.18 -55.85 -13.18
C ALA A 149 12.91 -56.97 -13.92
N LYS A 150 14.13 -56.70 -14.38
CA LYS A 150 14.96 -57.67 -15.11
C LYS A 150 15.39 -58.84 -14.23
N GLU A 151 15.76 -58.59 -12.97
CA GLU A 151 16.09 -59.66 -12.02
C GLU A 151 14.87 -60.53 -11.70
N THR A 152 13.69 -59.93 -11.57
CA THR A 152 12.43 -60.65 -11.32
C THR A 152 12.07 -61.55 -12.50
N ASP A 153 12.20 -61.08 -13.74
CA ASP A 153 11.95 -61.85 -14.97
C ASP A 153 12.92 -63.04 -15.11
N ALA A 154 14.20 -62.82 -14.80
CA ALA A 154 15.21 -63.88 -14.79
C ALA A 154 14.91 -64.95 -13.71
N ALA A 155 14.49 -64.53 -12.52
CA ALA A 155 14.11 -65.43 -11.44
C ALA A 155 12.85 -66.24 -11.77
N GLN A 156 11.85 -65.63 -12.42
CA GLN A 156 10.63 -66.31 -12.88
C GLN A 156 10.93 -67.35 -13.97
N SER A 157 11.85 -67.03 -14.89
CA SER A 157 12.36 -68.00 -15.88
C SER A 157 13.04 -69.19 -15.20
N GLY A 158 13.90 -68.94 -14.20
CA GLY A 158 14.55 -70.00 -13.41
C GLY A 158 13.55 -70.87 -12.63
N LEU A 159 12.49 -70.28 -12.06
CA LEU A 159 11.43 -71.02 -11.39
C LEU A 159 10.66 -71.94 -12.34
N THR A 160 10.45 -71.49 -13.58
CA THR A 160 9.78 -72.29 -14.62
C THR A 160 10.62 -73.52 -14.97
N GLU A 161 11.94 -73.36 -15.15
CA GLU A 161 12.87 -74.47 -15.39
C GLU A 161 12.89 -75.45 -14.20
N MET A 162 12.98 -74.94 -12.98
CA MET A 162 12.93 -75.78 -11.76
C MET A 162 11.62 -76.56 -11.64
N THR A 163 10.49 -75.96 -12.01
CA THR A 163 9.18 -76.63 -12.02
C THR A 163 9.17 -77.80 -13.00
N GLN A 164 9.76 -77.62 -14.18
CA GLN A 164 9.88 -78.67 -15.20
C GLN A 164 10.81 -79.81 -14.75
N ASP A 165 11.90 -79.50 -14.05
CA ASP A 165 12.80 -80.51 -13.47
C ASP A 165 12.10 -81.36 -12.40
N VAL A 166 11.29 -80.72 -11.55
CA VAL A 166 10.50 -81.40 -10.52
C VAL A 166 9.41 -82.28 -11.14
N GLU A 167 8.78 -81.84 -12.22
CA GLU A 167 7.82 -82.65 -12.98
C GLU A 167 8.50 -83.89 -13.60
N SER A 168 9.69 -83.73 -14.17
CA SER A 168 10.48 -84.87 -14.67
C SER A 168 10.87 -85.84 -13.54
N LEU A 169 11.22 -85.33 -12.35
CA LEU A 169 11.52 -86.16 -11.19
C LEU A 169 10.28 -86.94 -10.71
N HIS A 170 9.10 -86.32 -10.75
CA HIS A 170 7.83 -86.98 -10.44
C HIS A 170 7.57 -88.17 -11.38
N GLU A 171 7.70 -87.97 -12.70
CA GLU A 171 7.53 -89.02 -13.70
C GLU A 171 8.54 -90.18 -13.53
N ARG A 172 9.81 -89.84 -13.29
CA ARG A 172 10.87 -90.83 -13.04
C ARG A 172 10.57 -91.67 -11.80
N THR A 173 10.11 -91.02 -10.73
CA THR A 173 9.76 -91.71 -9.48
C THR A 173 8.56 -92.66 -9.69
N ALA A 174 7.54 -92.24 -10.45
CA ALA A 174 6.41 -93.09 -10.81
C ALA A 174 6.81 -94.29 -11.68
N SER A 175 7.77 -94.10 -12.60
CA SER A 175 8.33 -95.19 -13.40
C SER A 175 9.07 -96.22 -12.54
N ILE A 176 9.86 -95.76 -11.56
CA ILE A 176 10.56 -96.65 -10.62
C ILE A 176 9.56 -97.42 -9.75
N ASP A 177 8.46 -96.79 -9.30
CA ASP A 177 7.42 -97.48 -8.52
C ASP A 177 6.81 -98.67 -9.28
N ASN A 178 6.55 -98.53 -10.59
CA ASN A 178 6.10 -99.63 -11.45
C ASN A 178 7.13 -100.77 -11.54
N LEU A 179 8.43 -100.43 -11.61
CA LEU A 179 9.50 -101.44 -11.61
C LEU A 179 9.56 -102.18 -10.26
N VAL A 180 9.43 -101.45 -9.14
CA VAL A 180 9.41 -102.01 -7.78
C VAL A 180 8.24 -102.98 -7.61
N VAL A 181 7.05 -102.66 -8.12
CA VAL A 181 5.89 -103.58 -8.15
C VAL A 181 6.23 -104.87 -8.92
N THR A 182 6.88 -104.74 -10.08
CA THR A 182 7.28 -105.88 -10.90
C THR A 182 8.32 -106.75 -10.20
N VAL A 183 9.35 -106.16 -9.61
CA VAL A 183 10.40 -106.89 -8.86
C VAL A 183 9.80 -107.58 -7.63
N ASN A 184 8.85 -106.95 -6.93
CA ASN A 184 8.13 -107.58 -5.82
C ASN A 184 7.41 -108.85 -6.27
N SER A 185 6.70 -108.78 -7.40
CA SER A 185 6.02 -109.94 -7.99
C SER A 185 7.00 -111.06 -8.36
N ILE A 186 8.18 -110.73 -8.89
CA ILE A 186 9.22 -111.72 -9.23
C ILE A 186 9.79 -112.36 -7.97
N ALA A 187 10.08 -111.58 -6.93
CA ALA A 187 10.56 -112.07 -5.65
C ALA A 187 9.54 -113.03 -5.01
N GLU A 188 8.25 -112.69 -5.05
CA GLU A 188 7.17 -113.54 -4.53
C GLU A 188 7.00 -114.84 -5.32
N GLN A 189 7.07 -114.77 -6.66
CA GLN A 189 7.07 -115.95 -7.52
C GLN A 189 8.29 -116.85 -7.27
N THR A 190 9.47 -116.25 -7.10
CA THR A 190 10.72 -116.97 -6.85
C THR A 190 10.70 -117.63 -5.47
N ASN A 191 10.14 -116.96 -4.47
CA ASN A 191 9.91 -117.52 -3.14
C ASN A 191 8.96 -118.73 -3.19
N LEU A 192 7.87 -118.65 -3.97
CA LEU A 192 6.94 -119.77 -4.18
C LEU A 192 7.58 -120.95 -4.95
N LEU A 193 8.36 -120.65 -5.99
CA LEU A 193 9.12 -121.65 -6.76
C LEU A 193 10.16 -122.36 -5.88
N ALA A 194 10.90 -121.60 -5.09
CA ALA A 194 11.89 -122.12 -4.14
C ALA A 194 11.23 -122.97 -3.05
N LEU A 195 10.07 -122.54 -2.53
CA LEU A 195 9.28 -123.33 -1.58
C LEU A 195 8.84 -124.67 -2.19
N ASN A 196 8.31 -124.66 -3.41
CA ASN A 196 7.93 -125.89 -4.11
C ASN A 196 9.13 -126.81 -4.36
N ALA A 197 10.30 -126.23 -4.70
CA ALA A 197 11.54 -126.98 -4.89
C ALA A 197 12.08 -127.57 -3.57
N SER A 198 12.02 -126.83 -2.45
CA SER A 198 12.38 -127.34 -1.12
C SER A 198 11.47 -128.50 -0.70
N ILE A 199 10.16 -128.40 -0.97
CA ILE A 199 9.19 -129.48 -0.70
C ILE A 199 9.52 -130.74 -1.50
N GLU A 200 9.78 -130.61 -2.81
CA GLU A 200 10.06 -131.76 -3.68
C GLU A 200 11.45 -132.38 -3.40
N ALA A 201 12.43 -131.55 -3.02
CA ALA A 201 13.74 -132.02 -2.57
C ALA A 201 13.66 -132.79 -1.24
N ALA A 202 12.78 -132.37 -0.31
CA ALA A 202 12.49 -133.14 0.92
C ALA A 202 11.79 -134.47 0.60
N ARG A 203 10.98 -134.51 -0.46
CA ARG A 203 10.26 -135.70 -0.95
C ARG A 203 11.17 -136.77 -1.56
N ALA A 204 12.30 -136.36 -2.16
CA ALA A 204 13.32 -137.23 -2.75
C ALA A 204 14.28 -137.88 -1.72
N GLY A 205 14.13 -137.60 -0.42
CA GLY A 205 14.92 -138.22 0.65
C GLY A 205 16.43 -137.92 0.57
N GLU A 206 17.28 -138.94 0.76
CA GLU A 206 18.76 -138.78 0.79
C GLU A 206 19.35 -138.26 -0.55
N HIS A 207 18.69 -138.53 -1.69
CA HIS A 207 19.14 -138.04 -3.01
C HIS A 207 18.83 -136.55 -3.25
N GLY A 208 17.94 -135.94 -2.46
CA GLY A 208 17.49 -134.54 -2.60
C GLY A 208 18.19 -133.53 -1.69
N ARG A 209 19.05 -133.96 -0.75
CA ARG A 209 19.66 -133.07 0.27
C ARG A 209 20.41 -131.88 -0.31
N GLY A 210 21.17 -132.06 -1.39
CA GLY A 210 21.89 -130.96 -2.05
C GLY A 210 20.96 -129.94 -2.69
N PHE A 211 19.86 -130.39 -3.30
CA PHE A 211 18.84 -129.52 -3.89
C PHE A 211 18.02 -128.79 -2.83
N ALA A 212 17.72 -129.42 -1.70
CA ALA A 212 16.99 -128.79 -0.59
C ALA A 212 17.76 -127.58 -0.02
N VAL A 213 19.08 -127.70 0.13
CA VAL A 213 19.93 -126.58 0.61
C VAL A 213 19.91 -125.41 -0.39
N VAL A 214 20.01 -125.68 -1.69
CA VAL A 214 19.95 -124.64 -2.73
C VAL A 214 18.57 -123.99 -2.77
N ALA A 215 17.49 -124.77 -2.68
CA ALA A 215 16.13 -124.24 -2.67
C ALA A 215 15.84 -123.37 -1.44
N ASP A 216 16.30 -123.75 -0.25
CA ASP A 216 16.17 -122.91 0.95
C ASP A 216 17.02 -121.63 0.87
N GLU A 217 18.19 -121.68 0.22
CA GLU A 217 19.01 -120.49 0.00
C GLU A 217 18.35 -119.53 -1.01
N VAL A 218 17.77 -120.05 -2.10
CA VAL A 218 16.99 -119.25 -3.05
C VAL A 218 15.74 -118.65 -2.38
N ARG A 219 15.08 -119.40 -1.49
CA ARG A 219 13.94 -118.92 -0.71
C ARG A 219 14.33 -117.74 0.18
N LYS A 220 15.44 -117.84 0.91
CA LYS A 220 15.98 -116.75 1.73
C LYS A 220 16.37 -115.53 0.88
N LEU A 221 17.00 -115.73 -0.27
CA LEU A 221 17.34 -114.64 -1.20
C LEU A 221 16.08 -113.94 -1.73
N ALA A 222 15.02 -114.68 -2.05
CA ALA A 222 13.75 -114.12 -2.49
C ALA A 222 13.05 -113.31 -1.38
N GLU A 223 13.07 -113.81 -0.13
CA GLU A 223 12.56 -113.10 1.06
C GLU A 223 13.39 -111.83 1.34
N GLN A 224 14.72 -111.90 1.24
CA GLN A 224 15.61 -110.75 1.36
C GLN A 224 15.35 -109.72 0.24
N SER A 225 15.14 -110.17 -1.00
CA SER A 225 14.78 -109.31 -2.12
C SER A 225 13.45 -108.60 -1.90
N LYS A 226 12.45 -109.28 -1.33
CA LYS A 226 11.16 -108.67 -0.96
C LYS A 226 11.34 -107.57 0.09
N ASN A 227 12.10 -107.83 1.15
CA ASN A 227 12.39 -106.83 2.18
C ASN A 227 13.10 -105.60 1.60
N SER A 228 14.10 -105.78 0.73
CA SER A 228 14.77 -104.67 0.06
C SER A 228 13.84 -103.88 -0.87
N VAL A 229 12.91 -104.54 -1.54
CA VAL A 229 11.88 -103.90 -2.38
C VAL A 229 10.91 -103.06 -1.55
N ASP A 230 10.53 -103.54 -0.35
CA ASP A 230 9.70 -102.77 0.57
C ASP A 230 10.44 -101.53 1.12
N GLU A 231 11.74 -101.64 1.43
CA GLU A 231 12.58 -100.48 1.79
C GLU A 231 12.66 -99.45 0.65
N ILE A 232 12.84 -99.91 -0.60
CA ILE A 232 12.84 -99.02 -1.77
C ILE A 232 11.48 -98.32 -1.91
N ARG A 233 10.36 -99.05 -1.71
CA ARG A 233 9.01 -98.48 -1.77
C ARG A 233 8.79 -97.39 -0.70
N ASP A 234 9.29 -97.60 0.52
CA ASP A 234 9.22 -96.58 1.58
C ASP A 234 10.03 -95.32 1.19
N GLN A 235 11.23 -95.49 0.62
CA GLN A 235 12.02 -94.37 0.11
C GLN A 235 11.35 -93.64 -1.06
N LEU A 236 10.72 -94.35 -2.00
CA LEU A 236 9.96 -93.72 -3.08
C LEU A 236 8.76 -92.93 -2.55
N THR A 237 8.09 -93.43 -1.51
CA THR A 237 6.98 -92.71 -0.86
C THR A 237 7.46 -91.40 -0.25
N LYS A 238 8.63 -91.41 0.42
CA LYS A 238 9.27 -90.20 0.95
C LYS A 238 9.67 -89.22 -0.15
N ILE A 239 10.26 -89.71 -1.23
CA ILE A 239 10.62 -88.88 -2.41
C ILE A 239 9.36 -88.25 -3.00
N ARG A 240 8.28 -89.01 -3.21
CA ARG A 240 7.02 -88.50 -3.76
C ARG A 240 6.43 -87.39 -2.88
N THR A 241 6.40 -87.62 -1.57
CA THR A 241 5.92 -86.63 -0.60
C THR A 241 6.78 -85.36 -0.64
N GLY A 242 8.10 -85.50 -0.75
CA GLY A 242 9.01 -84.36 -0.90
C GLY A 242 8.79 -83.59 -2.21
N VAL A 243 8.56 -84.29 -3.32
CA VAL A 243 8.21 -83.69 -4.62
C VAL A 243 6.91 -82.89 -4.52
N GLU A 244 5.85 -83.46 -3.94
CA GLU A 244 4.56 -82.78 -3.74
C GLU A 244 4.73 -81.49 -2.89
N GLN A 245 5.57 -81.52 -1.85
CA GLN A 245 5.89 -80.35 -1.04
C GLN A 245 6.64 -79.27 -1.83
N ILE A 246 7.64 -79.65 -2.65
CA ILE A 246 8.40 -78.72 -3.49
C ILE A 246 7.48 -78.06 -4.52
N THR A 247 6.59 -78.82 -5.16
CA THR A 247 5.60 -78.27 -6.11
C THR A 247 4.72 -77.21 -5.44
N GLY A 248 4.23 -77.47 -4.22
CA GLY A 248 3.47 -76.48 -3.45
C GLY A 248 4.27 -75.21 -3.15
N ALA A 249 5.55 -75.34 -2.81
CA ALA A 249 6.44 -74.20 -2.57
C ALA A 249 6.69 -73.39 -3.86
N PHE A 250 6.85 -74.04 -5.01
CA PHE A 250 7.01 -73.36 -6.30
C PHE A 250 5.75 -72.62 -6.73
N GLN A 251 4.56 -73.19 -6.52
CA GLN A 251 3.30 -72.50 -6.77
C GLN A 251 3.18 -71.21 -5.94
N HIS A 252 3.61 -71.24 -4.68
CA HIS A 252 3.63 -70.05 -3.83
C HIS A 252 4.65 -69.01 -4.31
N MET A 253 5.82 -69.48 -4.77
CA MET A 253 6.87 -68.63 -5.32
C MET A 253 6.45 -67.95 -6.63
N ASP A 254 5.74 -68.66 -7.52
CA ASP A 254 5.19 -68.11 -8.77
C ASP A 254 4.18 -66.99 -8.49
N ASN A 255 3.24 -67.22 -7.57
CA ASN A 255 2.31 -66.18 -7.14
C ASN A 255 3.03 -64.96 -6.54
N SER A 256 4.11 -65.18 -5.79
CA SER A 256 4.91 -64.11 -5.19
C SER A 256 5.66 -63.30 -6.26
N PHE A 257 6.22 -63.95 -7.28
CA PHE A 257 6.88 -63.25 -8.39
C PHE A 257 5.88 -62.45 -9.24
N ARG A 258 4.70 -63.00 -9.53
CA ARG A 258 3.64 -62.25 -10.22
C ARG A 258 3.23 -60.98 -9.46
N ALA A 259 3.05 -61.09 -8.14
CA ALA A 259 2.78 -59.92 -7.31
C ALA A 259 3.94 -58.91 -7.32
N ASN A 260 5.19 -59.38 -7.42
CA ASN A 260 6.36 -58.50 -7.51
C ASN A 260 6.42 -57.77 -8.87
N VAL A 261 6.09 -58.44 -9.97
CA VAL A 261 5.98 -57.82 -11.30
C VAL A 261 4.95 -56.70 -11.28
N ASP A 262 3.75 -56.96 -10.75
CA ASP A 262 2.70 -55.94 -10.61
C ASP A 262 3.16 -54.74 -9.76
N ALA A 263 3.89 -55.00 -8.66
CA ALA A 263 4.41 -53.96 -7.79
C ALA A 263 5.50 -53.10 -8.46
N VAL A 264 6.37 -53.72 -9.26
CA VAL A 264 7.42 -53.05 -10.04
C VAL A 264 6.80 -52.16 -11.13
N GLU A 265 5.76 -52.63 -11.82
CA GLU A 265 5.02 -51.85 -12.81
C GLU A 265 4.38 -50.61 -12.17
N GLN A 266 3.69 -50.78 -11.02
CA GLN A 266 3.12 -49.67 -10.27
C GLN A 266 4.18 -48.67 -9.80
N ALA A 267 5.34 -49.13 -9.31
CA ALA A 267 6.43 -48.26 -8.89
C ALA A 267 7.01 -47.46 -10.07
N SER A 268 7.10 -48.06 -11.25
CA SER A 268 7.53 -47.38 -12.48
C SER A 268 6.54 -46.27 -12.87
N ASP A 269 5.24 -46.56 -12.85
CA ASP A 269 4.20 -45.59 -13.18
C ASP A 269 4.19 -44.38 -12.23
N GLU A 270 4.29 -44.62 -10.92
CA GLU A 270 4.35 -43.56 -9.91
C GLU A 270 5.64 -42.72 -10.05
N THR A 271 6.78 -43.36 -10.33
CA THR A 271 8.04 -42.65 -10.59
C THR A 271 7.95 -41.77 -11.84
N GLY A 272 7.32 -42.27 -12.92
CA GLY A 272 7.06 -41.51 -14.12
C GLY A 272 6.18 -40.27 -13.88
N LYS A 273 5.14 -40.38 -13.04
CA LYS A 273 4.32 -39.24 -12.62
C LYS A 273 5.15 -38.21 -11.84
N LEU A 274 6.02 -38.65 -10.93
CA LEU A 274 6.90 -37.75 -10.17
C LEU A 274 7.88 -37.00 -11.06
N THR A 275 8.46 -37.65 -12.07
CA THR A 275 9.31 -36.97 -13.06
C THR A 275 8.54 -35.86 -13.78
N SER A 276 7.29 -36.10 -14.17
CA SER A 276 6.43 -35.07 -14.78
C SER A 276 6.12 -33.90 -13.83
N VAL A 277 5.99 -34.16 -12.52
CA VAL A 277 5.85 -33.12 -11.50
C VAL A 277 7.11 -32.25 -11.44
N PHE A 278 8.31 -32.85 -11.42
CA PHE A 278 9.57 -32.09 -11.44
C PHE A 278 9.73 -31.25 -12.70
N ASP A 279 9.32 -31.76 -13.87
CA ASP A 279 9.33 -30.97 -15.12
C ASP A 279 8.39 -29.75 -15.04
N THR A 280 7.22 -29.91 -14.43
CA THR A 280 6.27 -28.81 -14.23
C THR A 280 6.83 -27.76 -13.27
N ILE A 281 7.51 -28.19 -12.20
CA ILE A 281 8.16 -27.29 -11.24
C ILE A 281 9.29 -26.51 -11.94
N ASN A 282 10.15 -27.16 -12.73
CA ASN A 282 11.19 -26.49 -13.49
C ASN A 282 10.63 -25.43 -14.44
N HIS A 283 9.53 -25.72 -15.13
CA HIS A 283 8.88 -24.71 -15.98
C HIS A 283 8.37 -23.50 -15.18
N THR A 284 7.84 -23.74 -13.98
CA THR A 284 7.39 -22.65 -13.09
C THR A 284 8.58 -21.79 -12.63
N ILE A 285 9.74 -22.39 -12.40
CA ILE A 285 10.98 -21.69 -12.02
C ILE A 285 11.49 -20.84 -13.18
N ASP A 286 11.48 -21.37 -14.40
CA ASP A 286 11.85 -20.64 -15.63
C ASP A 286 10.96 -19.40 -15.84
N ASP A 287 9.70 -19.45 -15.42
CA ASP A 287 8.76 -18.32 -15.48
C ASP A 287 8.97 -17.32 -14.32
N LEU A 288 9.34 -17.79 -13.13
CA LEU A 288 9.49 -16.95 -11.94
C LEU A 288 10.77 -16.11 -11.95
N ALA A 289 11.89 -16.64 -12.44
CA ALA A 289 13.15 -15.90 -12.50
C ALA A 289 13.05 -14.57 -13.28
N PRO A 290 12.52 -14.52 -14.52
CA PRO A 290 12.34 -13.27 -15.25
C PRO A 290 11.25 -12.38 -14.64
N LEU A 291 10.27 -12.94 -13.93
CA LEU A 291 9.29 -12.14 -13.19
C LEU A 291 9.95 -11.38 -12.04
N ALA A 292 10.79 -12.04 -11.24
CA ALA A 292 11.53 -11.41 -10.15
C ALA A 292 12.45 -10.28 -10.66
N GLN A 293 13.14 -10.50 -11.78
CA GLN A 293 13.98 -9.47 -12.41
C GLN A 293 13.17 -8.26 -12.90
N ARG A 294 12.04 -8.50 -13.59
CA ARG A 294 11.16 -7.40 -14.06
C ARG A 294 10.61 -6.59 -12.88
N GLN A 295 10.18 -7.28 -11.83
CA GLN A 295 9.61 -6.63 -10.66
C GLN A 295 10.65 -5.82 -9.87
N SER A 296 11.89 -6.30 -9.79
CA SER A 296 13.03 -5.52 -9.26
C SER A 296 13.26 -4.22 -10.03
N ALA A 297 13.26 -4.27 -11.37
CA ALA A 297 13.36 -3.07 -12.20
C ALA A 297 12.18 -2.10 -11.97
N SER A 298 10.95 -2.61 -11.87
CA SER A 298 9.77 -1.80 -11.57
C SER A 298 9.85 -1.12 -10.19
N PHE A 299 10.40 -1.78 -9.17
CA PHE A 299 10.60 -1.15 -7.86
C PHE A 299 11.68 -0.06 -7.90
N GLN A 300 12.76 -0.25 -8.65
CA GLN A 300 13.77 0.79 -8.85
C GLN A 300 13.18 2.04 -9.53
N GLU A 301 12.37 1.85 -10.57
CA GLU A 301 11.66 2.93 -11.26
C GLU A 301 10.65 3.64 -10.35
N MET A 302 9.89 2.87 -9.57
CA MET A 302 8.94 3.40 -8.60
C MET A 302 9.65 4.22 -7.52
N ASN A 303 10.77 3.74 -6.99
CA ASN A 303 11.57 4.46 -6.02
C ASN A 303 12.09 5.79 -6.59
N ALA A 304 12.62 5.79 -7.82
CA ALA A 304 13.06 7.03 -8.49
C ALA A 304 11.90 8.02 -8.69
N THR A 305 10.73 7.53 -9.09
CA THR A 305 9.53 8.35 -9.28
C THR A 305 9.02 8.94 -7.97
N LEU A 306 9.01 8.16 -6.89
CA LEU A 306 8.63 8.63 -5.56
C LEU A 306 9.62 9.68 -5.05
N GLN A 307 10.92 9.49 -5.21
CA GLN A 307 11.93 10.50 -4.85
C GLN A 307 11.73 11.80 -5.64
N SER A 308 11.44 11.72 -6.94
CA SER A 308 11.09 12.91 -7.74
C SER A 308 9.84 13.59 -7.21
N THR A 309 8.81 12.80 -6.86
CA THR A 309 7.55 13.31 -6.32
C THR A 309 7.76 14.04 -5.00
N VAL A 310 8.61 13.51 -4.10
CA VAL A 310 9.01 14.23 -2.87
C VAL A 310 9.64 15.58 -3.23
N GLY A 311 10.58 15.58 -4.18
CA GLY A 311 11.22 16.80 -4.64
C GLY A 311 10.23 17.84 -5.19
N ASP A 312 9.24 17.40 -5.96
CA ASP A 312 8.22 18.27 -6.55
C ASP A 312 7.25 18.82 -5.48
N VAL A 313 6.86 18.02 -4.49
CA VAL A 313 6.03 18.47 -3.36
C VAL A 313 6.76 19.50 -2.50
N VAL A 314 8.06 19.32 -2.26
CA VAL A 314 8.89 20.31 -1.57
C VAL A 314 8.92 21.63 -2.36
N LYS A 315 9.17 21.57 -3.68
CA LYS A 315 9.14 22.76 -4.54
C LYS A 315 7.76 23.43 -4.57
N MET A 316 6.68 22.67 -4.59
CA MET A 316 5.31 23.21 -4.54
C MET A 316 5.03 23.92 -3.21
N THR A 317 5.52 23.38 -2.10
CA THR A 317 5.39 24.00 -0.77
C THR A 317 6.16 25.32 -0.70
N GLU A 318 7.41 25.33 -1.19
CA GLU A 318 8.22 26.55 -1.26
C GLU A 318 7.64 27.59 -2.22
N GLY A 319 7.14 27.14 -3.38
CA GLY A 319 6.46 27.98 -4.36
C GLY A 319 5.18 28.61 -3.78
N SER A 320 4.40 27.85 -3.02
CA SER A 320 3.20 28.35 -2.33
C SER A 320 3.55 29.43 -1.31
N ARG A 321 4.61 29.22 -0.50
CA ARG A 321 5.11 30.22 0.46
C ARG A 321 5.59 31.50 -0.23
N THR A 322 6.37 31.37 -1.30
CA THR A 322 6.91 32.50 -2.07
C THR A 322 5.81 33.31 -2.76
N CYS A 323 4.86 32.61 -3.40
CA CYS A 323 3.71 33.22 -4.05
C CYS A 323 2.87 34.01 -3.04
N ASN A 324 2.57 33.40 -1.90
CA ASN A 324 1.74 34.05 -0.89
C ASN A 324 2.47 35.22 -0.21
N TYR A 325 3.79 35.18 -0.01
CA TYR A 325 4.54 36.39 0.39
C TYR A 325 4.42 37.53 -0.66
N SER A 326 4.51 37.19 -1.94
CA SER A 326 4.36 38.19 -3.02
C SER A 326 2.94 38.80 -3.05
N ILE A 327 1.92 37.98 -2.77
CA ILE A 327 0.53 38.44 -2.58
C ILE A 327 0.43 39.35 -1.35
N TYR A 328 1.10 39.00 -0.25
CA TYR A 328 1.14 39.84 0.96
C TYR A 328 1.76 41.21 0.70
N ASP A 329 2.94 41.29 0.09
CA ASP A 329 3.58 42.58 -0.19
C ASP A 329 2.75 43.44 -1.16
N SER A 330 2.12 42.81 -2.15
CA SER A 330 1.19 43.49 -3.06
C SER A 330 -0.05 44.00 -2.31
N THR A 331 -0.66 43.16 -1.48
CA THR A 331 -1.82 43.50 -0.64
C THR A 331 -1.49 44.66 0.29
N ARG A 332 -0.30 44.67 0.90
CA ARG A 332 0.17 45.77 1.75
C ARG A 332 0.25 47.09 0.98
N LYS A 333 0.89 47.11 -0.18
CA LYS A 333 1.02 48.32 -1.03
C LYS A 333 -0.34 48.84 -1.50
N VAL A 334 -1.21 47.95 -1.96
CA VAL A 334 -2.57 48.29 -2.41
C VAL A 334 -3.42 48.80 -1.23
N ASN A 335 -3.29 48.16 -0.06
CA ASN A 335 -3.96 48.62 1.15
C ASN A 335 -3.45 49.99 1.62
N ASP A 336 -2.17 50.32 1.45
CA ASP A 336 -1.65 51.67 1.76
C ASP A 336 -2.33 52.74 0.87
N VAL A 337 -2.56 52.45 -0.41
CA VAL A 337 -3.33 53.33 -1.32
C VAL A 337 -4.78 53.44 -0.86
N ARG A 338 -5.42 52.30 -0.54
CA ARG A 338 -6.78 52.24 0.00
C ARG A 338 -6.95 53.13 1.24
N MET A 339 -6.01 53.05 2.17
CA MET A 339 -6.03 53.80 3.43
C MET A 339 -5.84 55.30 3.18
N LYS A 340 -4.99 55.70 2.22
CA LYS A 340 -4.83 57.12 1.82
C LYS A 340 -6.11 57.68 1.20
N ILE A 341 -6.77 56.93 0.32
CA ILE A 341 -8.05 57.34 -0.30
C ILE A 341 -9.16 57.41 0.78
N GLY A 342 -9.21 56.44 1.68
CA GLY A 342 -10.18 56.43 2.79
C GLY A 342 -9.98 57.56 3.81
N GLY A 343 -8.81 58.21 3.83
CA GLY A 343 -8.57 59.42 4.61
C GLY A 343 -9.19 60.68 4.02
N LEU A 344 -9.62 60.64 2.75
CA LEU A 344 -10.34 61.73 2.11
C LEU A 344 -11.80 61.71 2.59
N LYS A 345 -12.40 62.89 2.80
CA LYS A 345 -13.79 63.03 3.26
C LYS A 345 -14.78 62.77 2.11
N LEU A 346 -14.81 61.53 1.62
CA LEU A 346 -15.62 61.10 0.47
C LEU A 346 -17.10 60.87 0.82
N GLY A 347 -17.42 60.66 2.10
CA GLY A 347 -18.80 60.51 2.57
C GLY A 347 -19.38 59.11 2.35
N PHE A 348 -18.61 58.06 2.63
CA PHE A 348 -19.08 56.67 2.56
C PHE A 348 -20.24 56.40 3.52
N GLY A 349 -21.19 55.59 3.08
CA GLY A 349 -22.34 55.17 3.88
C GLY A 349 -22.01 53.99 4.81
N PRO A 350 -22.99 53.58 5.64
CA PRO A 350 -22.79 52.48 6.59
C PRO A 350 -22.43 51.14 5.95
N LYS A 351 -22.93 50.85 4.74
CA LYS A 351 -22.66 49.59 4.03
C LYS A 351 -21.21 49.51 3.55
N GLU A 352 -20.70 50.60 3.00
CA GLU A 352 -19.31 50.72 2.56
C GLU A 352 -18.37 50.67 3.78
N MET A 353 -18.73 51.30 4.89
CA MET A 353 -17.95 51.23 6.14
C MET A 353 -17.85 49.80 6.69
N ILE A 354 -18.91 49.00 6.59
CA ILE A 354 -18.86 47.56 6.93
C ILE A 354 -17.91 46.82 5.99
N ASP A 355 -17.97 47.06 4.68
CA ASP A 355 -17.06 46.41 3.72
C ASP A 355 -15.59 46.77 3.99
N PHE A 356 -15.30 48.03 4.37
CA PHE A 356 -13.95 48.42 4.76
C PHE A 356 -13.49 47.72 6.05
N ALA A 357 -14.38 47.58 7.04
CA ALA A 357 -14.06 46.89 8.28
C ALA A 357 -13.82 45.39 8.07
N LYS A 358 -14.58 44.73 7.19
CA LYS A 358 -14.36 43.34 6.78
C LYS A 358 -12.97 43.17 6.17
N THR A 359 -12.61 44.00 5.19
CA THR A 359 -11.31 43.93 4.52
C THR A 359 -10.16 44.19 5.49
N ASP A 360 -10.29 45.14 6.42
CA ASP A 360 -9.25 45.38 7.43
C ASP A 360 -9.05 44.18 8.34
N HIS A 361 -10.14 43.54 8.76
CA HIS A 361 -10.10 42.33 9.56
C HIS A 361 -9.40 41.18 8.82
N MET A 362 -9.74 40.97 7.55
CA MET A 362 -9.10 39.97 6.68
C MET A 362 -7.59 40.23 6.51
N VAL A 363 -7.20 41.47 6.19
CA VAL A 363 -5.79 41.89 6.08
C VAL A 363 -5.04 41.65 7.39
N TRP A 364 -5.71 41.83 8.52
CA TRP A 364 -5.13 41.54 9.82
C TRP A 364 -4.91 40.03 10.00
N GLY A 365 -5.90 39.18 9.72
CA GLY A 365 -5.76 37.72 9.78
C GLY A 365 -4.65 37.17 8.89
N MET A 366 -4.49 37.75 7.69
CA MET A 366 -3.39 37.44 6.76
C MET A 366 -2.00 37.60 7.42
N LYS A 367 -1.82 38.57 8.31
CA LYS A 367 -0.54 38.81 8.99
C LYS A 367 -0.12 37.66 9.91
N ILE A 368 -1.08 36.94 10.52
CA ILE A 368 -0.76 35.78 11.36
C ILE A 368 -0.04 34.70 10.55
N HIS A 369 -0.55 34.40 9.36
CA HIS A 369 0.11 33.42 8.47
C HIS A 369 1.50 33.88 8.03
N GLN A 370 1.69 35.19 7.76
CA GLN A 370 3.01 35.72 7.43
C GLN A 370 4.01 35.62 8.59
N LEU A 371 3.56 35.82 9.83
CA LEU A 371 4.39 35.60 11.02
C LEU A 371 4.83 34.13 11.11
N ILE A 372 3.89 33.20 10.94
CA ILE A 372 4.17 31.77 11.06
C ILE A 372 5.16 31.31 9.99
N TRP A 373 5.11 31.93 8.81
CA TRP A 373 6.09 31.73 7.75
C TRP A 373 7.38 32.53 7.94
N GLY A 374 7.55 33.29 9.02
CA GLY A 374 8.75 34.07 9.31
C GLY A 374 8.99 35.23 8.34
N ASN A 375 7.95 35.69 7.64
CA ASN A 375 8.04 36.80 6.70
C ASN A 375 7.94 38.17 7.39
N ILE A 376 7.29 38.22 8.56
CA ILE A 376 7.11 39.44 9.36
C ILE A 376 7.18 39.12 10.85
N ASP A 377 7.43 40.14 11.66
CA ASP A 377 7.31 40.08 13.12
C ASP A 377 6.01 40.76 13.58
N LEU A 378 5.36 40.19 14.60
CA LEU A 378 4.19 40.75 15.25
C LEU A 378 4.34 40.64 16.77
N LYS A 379 3.77 41.56 17.53
CA LYS A 379 3.69 41.43 18.99
C LYS A 379 2.25 41.09 19.39
N ALA A 380 2.08 40.26 20.41
CA ALA A 380 0.75 39.95 20.95
C ALA A 380 0.00 41.22 21.38
N ALA A 381 0.72 42.21 21.91
CA ALA A 381 0.18 43.52 22.28
C ALA A 381 -0.39 44.33 21.09
N ASP A 382 0.02 44.04 19.84
CA ASP A 382 -0.46 44.73 18.64
C ASP A 382 -1.90 44.32 18.28
N VAL A 383 -2.42 43.24 18.88
CA VAL A 383 -3.74 42.68 18.59
C VAL A 383 -4.59 42.46 19.83
N GLU A 384 -4.02 42.36 21.02
CA GLU A 384 -4.76 42.00 22.23
C GLU A 384 -6.02 42.88 22.48
N ASN A 385 -5.94 44.18 22.16
CA ASN A 385 -7.06 45.10 22.32
C ASN A 385 -7.89 45.28 21.04
N HIS A 386 -8.98 44.51 20.94
CA HIS A 386 -9.94 44.58 19.82
C HIS A 386 -10.68 45.91 19.69
N ALA A 387 -10.70 46.78 20.72
CA ALA A 387 -11.40 48.06 20.67
C ALA A 387 -10.66 49.14 19.86
N ILE A 388 -9.36 48.95 19.60
CA ILE A 388 -8.52 49.96 18.94
C ILE A 388 -8.54 49.80 17.40
N CYS A 389 -8.91 48.62 16.88
CA CYS A 389 -8.99 48.38 15.44
C CYS A 389 -10.18 49.14 14.81
N ARG A 390 -10.21 49.30 13.47
CA ARG A 390 -11.29 50.05 12.79
C ARG A 390 -12.68 49.47 13.11
N LEU A 391 -12.80 48.15 13.09
CA LEU A 391 -14.04 47.46 13.45
C LEU A 391 -14.41 47.72 14.91
N GLY A 392 -13.47 47.66 15.84
CA GLY A 392 -13.70 47.96 17.26
C GLY A 392 -14.14 49.40 17.50
N LYS A 393 -13.47 50.36 16.87
CA LYS A 393 -13.84 51.79 16.95
C LYS A 393 -15.26 52.02 16.46
N TRP A 394 -15.65 51.42 15.33
CA TRP A 394 -17.03 51.50 14.83
C TRP A 394 -18.01 50.79 15.77
N TYR A 395 -17.66 49.58 16.22
CA TYR A 395 -18.48 48.76 17.11
C TYR A 395 -18.82 49.49 18.41
N PHE A 396 -17.85 50.16 19.05
CA PHE A 396 -18.06 50.87 20.32
C PHE A 396 -18.60 52.31 20.16
N SER A 397 -18.73 52.83 18.94
CA SER A 397 -19.26 54.17 18.67
C SER A 397 -20.56 54.10 17.85
N GLU A 398 -20.55 54.60 16.61
CA GLU A 398 -21.71 54.71 15.73
C GLU A 398 -22.43 53.37 15.52
N GLY A 399 -21.68 52.26 15.46
CA GLY A 399 -22.24 50.92 15.30
C GLY A 399 -23.16 50.54 16.46
N LYS A 400 -22.75 50.80 17.70
CA LYS A 400 -23.57 50.52 18.90
C LYS A 400 -24.80 51.41 18.97
N GLU A 401 -24.64 52.70 18.65
CA GLU A 401 -25.76 53.66 18.65
C GLU A 401 -26.85 53.28 17.65
N LYS A 402 -26.46 52.86 16.44
CA LYS A 402 -27.42 52.60 15.35
C LYS A 402 -27.92 51.15 15.31
N TYR A 403 -27.06 50.18 15.62
CA TYR A 403 -27.30 48.76 15.35
C TYR A 403 -27.20 47.87 16.59
N GLY A 404 -26.93 48.43 17.78
CA GLY A 404 -26.77 47.67 19.02
C GLY A 404 -28.00 46.88 19.48
N HIS A 405 -29.17 47.14 18.89
CA HIS A 405 -30.41 46.39 19.14
C HIS A 405 -30.49 45.07 18.34
N MET A 406 -29.60 44.86 17.35
CA MET A 406 -29.61 43.65 16.52
C MET A 406 -28.90 42.49 17.24
N PRO A 407 -29.49 41.27 17.30
CA PRO A 407 -28.83 40.11 17.88
C PRO A 407 -27.50 39.75 17.21
N GLU A 408 -27.35 40.02 15.92
CA GLU A 408 -26.10 39.80 15.18
C GLU A 408 -24.99 40.75 15.62
N PHE A 409 -25.33 41.94 16.11
CA PHE A 409 -24.36 42.92 16.60
C PHE A 409 -23.71 42.43 17.90
N GLU A 410 -24.48 41.92 18.85
CA GLU A 410 -23.91 41.34 20.08
C GLU A 410 -22.98 40.15 19.80
N LYS A 411 -23.41 39.25 18.90
CA LYS A 411 -22.60 38.08 18.50
C LYS A 411 -21.31 38.47 17.79
N LEU A 412 -21.35 39.53 16.96
CA LEU A 412 -20.16 40.09 16.32
C LEU A 412 -19.10 40.51 17.35
N GLY A 413 -19.50 41.22 18.41
CA GLY A 413 -18.57 41.66 19.45
C GLY A 413 -17.85 40.49 20.13
N VAL A 414 -18.60 39.44 20.48
CA VAL A 414 -18.07 38.23 21.11
C VAL A 414 -17.09 37.50 20.17
N ALA A 415 -17.47 37.28 18.91
CA ALA A 415 -16.61 36.60 17.94
C ALA A 415 -15.34 37.42 17.66
N HIS A 416 -15.46 38.74 17.52
CA HIS A 416 -14.34 39.64 17.26
C HIS A 416 -13.35 39.68 18.43
N GLU A 417 -13.82 39.75 19.68
CA GLU A 417 -12.93 39.67 20.86
C GLU A 417 -12.20 38.32 20.91
N LYS A 418 -12.90 37.21 20.66
CA LYS A 418 -12.30 35.86 20.63
C LYS A 418 -11.21 35.76 19.56
N PHE A 419 -11.46 36.29 18.36
CA PHE A 419 -10.46 36.34 17.29
C PHE A 419 -9.17 37.01 17.77
N HIS A 420 -9.28 38.24 18.30
CA HIS A 420 -8.12 39.01 18.77
C HIS A 420 -7.33 38.27 19.87
N LYS A 421 -8.03 37.66 20.84
CA LYS A 421 -7.39 36.87 21.92
C LYS A 421 -6.68 35.64 21.37
N LEU A 422 -7.31 34.89 20.46
CA LEU A 422 -6.73 33.69 19.87
C LEU A 422 -5.51 34.04 19.02
N CYS A 423 -5.56 35.14 18.28
CA CYS A 423 -4.41 35.59 17.51
C CYS A 423 -3.26 36.06 18.40
N ALA A 424 -3.53 36.77 19.51
CA ALA A 424 -2.51 37.10 20.51
C ALA A 424 -1.86 35.83 21.10
N ALA A 425 -2.68 34.85 21.49
CA ALA A 425 -2.21 33.56 22.00
C ALA A 425 -1.36 32.81 20.97
N THR A 426 -1.73 32.85 19.69
CA THR A 426 -0.98 32.21 18.60
C THR A 426 0.38 32.86 18.37
N ILE A 427 0.47 34.19 18.44
CA ILE A 427 1.75 34.92 18.39
C ILE A 427 2.64 34.49 19.56
N THR A 428 2.09 34.41 20.77
CA THR A 428 2.82 33.94 21.95
C THR A 428 3.27 32.48 21.80
N ALA A 429 2.41 31.59 21.29
CA ALA A 429 2.75 30.19 21.05
C ALA A 429 3.88 30.03 20.02
N TYR A 430 3.85 30.84 18.95
CA TYR A 430 4.90 30.88 17.93
C TYR A 430 6.28 31.22 18.51
N TYR A 431 6.39 32.33 19.27
CA TYR A 431 7.66 32.72 19.88
C TYR A 431 8.11 31.79 21.01
N ASN A 432 7.19 31.04 21.62
CA ASN A 432 7.50 29.99 22.59
C ASN A 432 7.81 28.63 21.94
N HIS A 433 7.93 28.55 20.61
CA HIS A 433 8.21 27.34 19.85
C HIS A 433 7.22 26.19 20.07
N LYS A 434 5.96 26.52 20.37
CA LYS A 434 4.88 25.54 20.57
C LYS A 434 4.16 25.23 19.25
N THR A 435 4.85 24.54 18.33
CA THR A 435 4.35 24.29 16.97
C THR A 435 2.98 23.62 16.93
N ALA A 436 2.74 22.62 17.78
CA ALA A 436 1.44 21.93 17.85
C ALA A 436 0.28 22.86 18.24
N GLU A 437 0.53 23.83 19.14
CA GLU A 437 -0.48 24.81 19.57
C GLU A 437 -0.77 25.81 18.43
N VAL A 438 0.26 26.23 17.69
CA VAL A 438 0.10 27.09 16.50
C VAL A 438 -0.71 26.39 15.41
N ASP A 439 -0.39 25.14 15.09
CA ASP A 439 -1.07 24.37 14.05
C ASP A 439 -2.55 24.11 14.41
N GLN A 440 -2.89 23.98 15.69
CA GLN A 440 -4.27 23.86 16.17
C GLN A 440 -5.02 25.20 16.13
N ASN A 441 -4.35 26.31 16.45
CA ASN A 441 -4.99 27.62 16.51
C ASN A 441 -5.31 28.18 15.12
N LEU A 442 -4.50 27.89 14.09
CA LEU A 442 -4.67 28.44 12.74
C LEU A 442 -6.05 28.16 12.11
N PRO A 443 -6.55 26.91 12.06
CA PRO A 443 -7.89 26.63 11.56
C PRO A 443 -8.99 27.32 12.38
N GLU A 444 -8.80 27.43 13.71
CA GLU A 444 -9.77 28.07 14.60
C GLU A 444 -9.82 29.59 14.40
N ILE A 445 -8.67 30.25 14.15
CA ILE A 445 -8.60 31.66 13.76
C ILE A 445 -9.41 31.89 12.48
N GLN A 446 -9.24 31.04 11.46
CA GLN A 446 -9.98 31.15 10.21
C GLN A 446 -11.49 30.97 10.46
N ARG A 447 -11.88 29.95 11.24
CA ARG A 447 -13.28 29.68 11.59
C ARG A 447 -13.95 30.87 12.28
N ILE A 448 -13.27 31.50 13.24
CA ILE A 448 -13.80 32.68 13.96
C ILE A 448 -13.80 33.91 13.04
N SER A 449 -12.81 34.08 12.17
CA SER A 449 -12.80 35.15 11.16
C SER A 449 -14.02 35.05 10.25
N ASP A 450 -14.37 33.84 9.80
CA ASP A 450 -15.55 33.61 8.96
C ASP A 450 -16.86 33.93 9.71
N GLU A 451 -16.94 33.66 11.02
CA GLU A 451 -18.06 34.10 11.86
C GLU A 451 -18.18 35.64 11.91
N VAL A 452 -17.07 36.35 12.15
CA VAL A 452 -17.04 37.82 12.19
C VAL A 452 -17.53 38.41 10.87
N ILE A 453 -17.02 37.90 9.75
CA ILE A 453 -17.43 38.29 8.40
C ILE A 453 -18.92 38.00 8.17
N GLY A 454 -19.40 36.83 8.59
CA GLY A 454 -20.79 36.42 8.48
C GLY A 454 -21.76 37.31 9.26
N TYR A 455 -21.41 37.72 10.48
CA TYR A 455 -22.22 38.67 11.25
C TYR A 455 -22.24 40.06 10.62
N LEU A 456 -21.10 40.53 10.10
CA LEU A 456 -21.03 41.80 9.37
C LEU A 456 -21.92 41.78 8.11
N ASP A 457 -21.93 40.67 7.36
CA ASP A 457 -22.83 40.50 6.21
C ASP A 457 -24.31 40.45 6.61
N ALA A 458 -24.63 39.83 7.75
CA ALA A 458 -25.99 39.81 8.26
C ALA A 458 -26.48 41.20 8.68
N ILE A 459 -25.64 42.01 9.33
CA ILE A 459 -25.94 43.42 9.67
C ILE A 459 -26.09 44.24 8.39
N LYS A 460 -25.16 44.10 7.44
CA LYS A 460 -25.18 44.82 6.15
C LYS A 460 -26.46 44.60 5.34
N LYS A 461 -27.05 43.40 5.42
CA LYS A 461 -28.32 43.07 4.75
C LYS A 461 -29.56 43.74 5.38
N LYS A 462 -29.47 44.14 6.65
CA LYS A 462 -30.59 44.71 7.43
C LYS A 462 -30.59 46.24 7.46
N ILE A 463 -29.49 46.86 7.06
CA ILE A 463 -29.34 48.31 6.85
C ILE A 463 -29.46 48.61 5.35
#